data_AF-A0A662WVW2-F1
#
_entry.id   AF-A0A662WVW2-F1
#
_cell.length_a   1.000
_cell.length_b   1.000
_cell.length_c   1.000
_cell.angle_alpha   90.00
_cell.angle_beta   90.00
_cell.angle_gamma   90.00
#
_symmetry.space_group_name_H-M   'P 1'
#
loop_
_entity.id
_entity.type
_entity.pdbx_description
1 polymer ?
#
loop_
_entity_poly.entity_id
_entity_poly.type
_entity_poly.pdbx_seq_one_letter_code
_entity_poly.pdbx_strand_id
1 'polypeptide(L)'
;MKIDSVECVELTRECQETPTNGSICSDAQGCWGEKLIAPFEAAERNRYDIRQPCHPDFPLCYDFSDIHAYLDSDQVREMLHVDPDLGPWQEINGDVSATFVADGDWSMSYHTYVADMLDDGLRVLIYAGDADIMCNWQGNRAWTMALDWDGKEGFNAVAERALTTHDPLVENAQAVDAGVLRTYENFTYVRLFNAGHMVPMDQPAVSLDLLNKFLANEPF
;
A
#
# COMPACT_ATOMS: atom_id res chain seq x y z
N MET A 1 -6.47 -2.96 -20.56
CA MET A 1 -6.28 -3.41 -19.16
C MET A 1 -6.76 -4.83 -18.89
N LYS A 2 -8.07 -5.18 -18.89
CA LYS A 2 -8.51 -6.53 -18.47
C LYS A 2 -8.04 -7.69 -19.37
N ILE A 3 -7.92 -7.45 -20.67
CA ILE A 3 -7.38 -8.46 -21.61
C ILE A 3 -5.85 -8.52 -21.48
N ASP A 4 -5.22 -7.36 -21.31
CA ASP A 4 -3.76 -7.22 -21.20
C ASP A 4 -3.21 -7.76 -19.88
N SER A 5 -4.03 -7.85 -18.82
CA SER A 5 -3.62 -8.37 -17.51
C SER A 5 -3.36 -9.88 -17.51
N VAL A 6 -3.90 -10.63 -18.47
CA VAL A 6 -3.72 -12.10 -18.53
C VAL A 6 -2.25 -12.44 -18.70
N GLU A 7 -1.58 -11.79 -19.66
CA GLU A 7 -0.16 -11.98 -19.93
C GLU A 7 0.69 -11.60 -18.71
N CYS A 8 0.44 -10.46 -18.09
CA CYS A 8 1.22 -10.06 -16.92
C CYS A 8 1.04 -11.03 -15.75
N VAL A 9 -0.17 -11.57 -15.54
CA VAL A 9 -0.42 -12.61 -14.52
C VAL A 9 0.32 -13.92 -14.84
N GLU A 10 0.34 -14.32 -16.11
CA GLU A 10 1.09 -15.52 -16.54
C GLU A 10 2.60 -15.34 -16.30
N LEU A 11 3.17 -14.20 -16.69
CA LEU A 11 4.57 -13.86 -16.44
C LEU A 11 4.90 -13.82 -14.93
N THR A 12 4.04 -13.22 -14.10
CA THR A 12 4.22 -13.23 -12.64
C THR A 12 4.24 -14.66 -12.10
N ARG A 13 3.34 -15.53 -12.58
CA ARG A 13 3.30 -16.93 -12.15
C ARG A 13 4.56 -17.69 -12.57
N GLU A 14 5.03 -17.50 -13.80
CA GLU A 14 6.26 -18.13 -14.27
C GLU A 14 7.49 -17.68 -13.47
N CYS A 15 7.55 -16.39 -13.09
CA CYS A 15 8.56 -15.89 -12.17
C CYS A 15 8.50 -16.58 -10.80
N GLN A 16 7.31 -16.75 -10.23
CA GLN A 16 7.14 -17.44 -8.94
C GLN A 16 7.57 -18.91 -9.00
N GLU A 17 7.33 -19.59 -10.13
CA GLU A 17 7.71 -21.01 -10.32
C GLU A 17 9.20 -21.18 -10.61
N THR A 18 9.86 -20.17 -11.18
CA THR A 18 11.29 -20.20 -11.56
C THR A 18 12.05 -18.94 -11.10
N PRO A 19 12.14 -18.68 -9.79
CA PRO A 19 12.64 -17.40 -9.25
C PRO A 19 14.13 -17.13 -9.55
N THR A 20 14.91 -18.16 -9.90
CA THR A 20 16.32 -17.99 -10.30
C THR A 20 16.50 -17.50 -11.74
N ASN A 21 15.41 -17.44 -12.52
CA ASN A 21 15.42 -16.87 -13.87
C ASN A 21 15.07 -15.37 -13.83
N GLY A 22 16.00 -14.53 -13.39
CA GLY A 22 15.73 -13.10 -13.15
C GLY A 22 15.14 -12.31 -14.33
N SER A 23 15.30 -12.78 -15.58
CA SER A 23 14.70 -12.11 -16.74
C SER A 23 13.17 -12.19 -16.75
N ILE A 24 12.57 -13.34 -16.40
CA ILE A 24 11.10 -13.49 -16.45
C ILE A 24 10.41 -12.61 -15.41
N CYS A 25 11.05 -12.41 -14.25
CA CYS A 25 10.55 -11.55 -13.20
C CYS A 25 10.61 -10.07 -13.59
N SER A 26 11.68 -9.67 -14.27
CA SER A 26 11.81 -8.33 -14.86
C SER A 26 10.75 -8.11 -15.95
N ASP A 27 10.53 -9.11 -16.82
CA ASP A 27 9.50 -9.06 -17.87
C ASP A 27 8.08 -8.96 -17.27
N ALA A 28 7.80 -9.69 -16.19
CA ALA A 28 6.52 -9.62 -15.48
C ALA A 28 6.25 -8.21 -14.94
N GLN A 29 7.24 -7.60 -14.30
CA GLN A 29 7.10 -6.23 -13.79
C GLN A 29 7.01 -5.21 -14.93
N GLY A 30 7.79 -5.38 -16.00
CA GLY A 30 7.72 -4.55 -17.20
C GLY A 30 6.33 -4.58 -17.83
N CYS A 31 5.74 -5.78 -17.99
CA CYS A 31 4.37 -5.95 -18.46
C CYS A 31 3.37 -5.18 -17.58
N TRP A 32 3.50 -5.30 -16.26
CA TRP A 32 2.64 -4.59 -15.32
C TRP A 32 2.76 -3.06 -15.47
N GLY A 33 3.98 -2.54 -15.50
CA GLY A 33 4.25 -1.12 -15.69
C GLY A 33 3.67 -0.59 -17.00
N GLU A 34 3.96 -1.26 -18.12
CA GLU A 34 3.55 -0.81 -19.45
C GLU A 34 2.05 -0.96 -19.71
N LYS A 35 1.45 -2.08 -19.31
CA LYS A 35 0.06 -2.41 -19.71
C LYS A 35 -0.97 -2.02 -18.68
N LEU A 36 -0.59 -1.89 -17.41
CA LEU A 36 -1.52 -1.60 -16.32
C LEU A 36 -1.33 -0.20 -15.74
N ILE A 37 -0.10 0.30 -15.58
CA ILE A 37 0.16 1.63 -14.99
C ILE A 37 0.27 2.74 -16.03
N ALA A 38 1.04 2.54 -17.10
CA ALA A 38 1.27 3.57 -18.11
C ALA A 38 -0.02 4.19 -18.71
N PRO A 39 -1.16 3.47 -18.87
CA PRO A 39 -2.41 4.10 -19.29
C PRO A 39 -2.93 5.20 -18.34
N PHE A 40 -2.69 5.08 -17.02
CA PHE A 40 -3.06 6.10 -16.05
C PHE A 40 -2.09 7.29 -16.08
N GLU A 41 -0.80 7.03 -16.26
CA GLU A 41 0.22 8.07 -16.41
C GLU A 41 0.00 8.88 -17.70
N ALA A 42 -0.36 8.22 -18.80
CA ALA A 42 -0.74 8.87 -20.06
C ALA A 42 -2.01 9.73 -19.94
N ALA A 43 -2.83 9.49 -18.91
CA ALA A 43 -3.99 10.32 -18.58
C ALA A 43 -3.65 11.45 -17.58
N GLU A 44 -2.36 11.66 -17.29
CA GLU A 44 -1.85 12.66 -16.34
C GLU A 44 -2.43 12.52 -14.92
N ARG A 45 -2.81 11.30 -14.54
CA ARG A 45 -3.37 11.00 -13.21
C ARG A 45 -2.28 10.55 -12.24
N ASN A 46 -2.41 10.98 -11.00
CA ASN A 46 -1.58 10.49 -9.92
C ASN A 46 -1.95 9.02 -9.64
N ARG A 47 -0.97 8.12 -9.83
CA ARG A 47 -1.13 6.68 -9.57
C ARG A 47 -1.40 6.36 -8.10
N TYR A 48 -1.06 7.26 -7.19
CA TYR A 48 -1.31 7.17 -5.76
C TYR A 48 -2.65 7.80 -5.33
N ASP A 49 -3.27 8.64 -6.16
CA ASP A 49 -4.63 9.15 -5.96
C ASP A 49 -5.24 9.55 -7.31
N ILE A 50 -6.14 8.72 -7.83
CA ILE A 50 -6.77 8.92 -9.14
C ILE A 50 -7.52 10.26 -9.29
N ARG A 51 -7.89 10.89 -8.16
CA ARG A 51 -8.59 12.18 -8.13
C ARG A 51 -7.66 13.35 -8.47
N GLN A 52 -6.34 13.17 -8.27
CA GLN A 52 -5.33 14.20 -8.42
C GLN A 52 -4.56 14.08 -9.75
N PRO A 53 -4.05 15.20 -10.29
CA PRO A 53 -3.07 15.15 -11.38
C PRO A 53 -1.69 14.73 -10.86
N CYS A 54 -0.88 14.11 -11.71
CA CYS A 54 0.55 13.92 -11.44
C CYS A 54 1.36 15.01 -12.17
N HIS A 55 2.07 15.86 -11.43
CA HIS A 55 2.89 16.89 -12.06
C HIS A 55 4.23 16.32 -12.54
N PRO A 56 4.71 16.64 -13.77
CA PRO A 56 5.97 16.12 -14.29
C PRO A 56 7.21 16.44 -13.44
N ASP A 57 7.19 17.57 -12.74
CA ASP A 57 8.29 17.98 -11.84
C ASP A 57 8.39 17.12 -10.58
N PHE A 58 7.34 16.35 -10.26
CA PHE A 58 7.27 15.49 -9.08
C PHE A 58 7.18 14.03 -9.52
N PRO A 59 8.31 13.29 -9.62
CA PRO A 59 8.32 11.92 -10.12
C PRO A 59 7.53 10.92 -9.24
N LEU A 60 7.26 11.29 -7.98
CA LEU A 60 6.39 10.57 -7.05
C LEU A 60 4.97 11.16 -6.97
N CYS A 61 4.61 12.05 -7.89
CA CYS A 61 3.33 12.75 -7.96
C CYS A 61 2.95 13.59 -6.72
N TYR A 62 3.89 13.80 -5.80
CA TYR A 62 3.76 14.66 -4.62
C TYR A 62 5.00 15.56 -4.51
N ASP A 63 4.80 16.78 -4.04
CA ASP A 63 5.89 17.73 -3.78
C ASP A 63 6.53 17.43 -2.43
N PHE A 64 7.79 16.98 -2.46
CA PHE A 64 8.60 16.70 -1.28
C PHE A 64 9.74 17.71 -1.10
N SER A 65 9.73 18.82 -1.83
CA SER A 65 10.81 19.82 -1.81
C SER A 65 11.07 20.40 -0.41
N ASP A 66 10.02 20.63 0.38
CA ASP A 66 10.15 21.09 1.76
C ASP A 66 10.79 20.03 2.68
N ILE A 67 10.49 18.74 2.46
CA ILE A 67 11.11 17.64 3.22
C ILE A 67 12.59 17.55 2.88
N HIS A 68 12.93 17.61 1.59
CA HIS A 68 14.32 17.68 1.13
C HIS A 68 15.07 18.84 1.76
N ALA A 69 14.53 20.06 1.65
CA ALA A 69 15.17 21.25 2.18
C ALA A 69 15.40 21.16 3.69
N TYR A 70 14.46 20.57 4.43
CA TYR A 70 14.59 20.35 5.87
C TYR A 70 15.66 19.30 6.20
N LEU A 71 15.56 18.10 5.64
CA LEU A 71 16.43 16.98 5.96
C LEU A 71 17.87 17.17 5.46
N ASP A 72 18.07 17.94 4.40
CA ASP A 72 19.40 18.28 3.88
C ASP A 72 20.02 19.52 4.51
N SER A 73 19.31 20.24 5.39
CA SER A 73 19.89 21.38 6.07
C SER A 73 21.05 20.96 6.99
N ASP A 74 22.13 21.73 6.99
CA ASP A 74 23.31 21.49 7.85
C ASP A 74 22.92 21.30 9.31
N GLN A 75 21.96 22.12 9.78
CA GLN A 75 21.47 22.06 11.16
C GLN A 75 20.81 20.72 11.50
N VAL A 76 19.94 20.20 10.61
CA VAL A 76 19.26 18.92 10.84
C VAL A 76 20.25 17.76 10.72
N ARG A 77 21.13 17.80 9.73
CA ARG A 77 22.17 16.78 9.52
C ARG A 77 23.14 16.71 10.69
N GLU A 78 23.60 17.85 11.21
CA GLU A 78 24.46 17.92 12.40
C GLU A 78 23.74 17.38 13.65
N MET A 79 22.49 17.80 13.86
CA MET A 79 21.67 17.36 15.00
C MET A 79 21.44 15.84 15.00
N LEU A 80 21.23 15.25 13.81
CA LEU A 80 21.04 13.81 13.64
C LEU A 80 22.36 13.03 13.53
N HIS A 81 23.51 13.71 13.59
CA HIS A 81 24.85 13.13 13.42
C HIS A 81 25.01 12.36 12.10
N VAL A 82 24.44 12.90 11.02
CA VAL A 82 24.62 12.36 9.67
C VAL A 82 26.08 12.57 9.25
N ASP A 83 26.70 11.51 8.72
CA ASP A 83 28.06 11.57 8.22
C ASP A 83 28.16 12.65 7.11
N PRO A 84 29.06 13.64 7.24
CA PRO A 84 29.22 14.72 6.26
C PRO A 84 29.68 14.23 4.88
N ASP A 85 30.24 13.02 4.77
CA ASP A 85 30.66 12.43 3.49
C ASP A 85 29.48 11.83 2.71
N LEU A 86 28.29 11.72 3.31
CA LEU A 86 27.09 11.24 2.63
C LEU A 86 26.46 12.34 1.75
N GLY A 87 25.92 11.93 0.61
CA GLY A 87 25.20 12.80 -0.32
C GLY A 87 23.90 13.41 0.24
N PRO A 88 23.15 14.13 -0.62
CA PRO A 88 21.84 14.64 -0.26
C PRO A 88 20.88 13.49 0.06
N TRP A 89 19.92 13.78 0.91
CA TRP A 89 18.83 12.88 1.25
C TRP A 89 17.97 12.60 0.02
N GLN A 90 17.45 11.38 -0.05
CA GLN A 90 16.59 10.90 -1.13
C GLN A 90 15.47 10.06 -0.52
N GLU A 91 14.24 10.21 -1.01
CA GLU A 91 13.10 9.38 -0.58
C GLU A 91 13.31 7.92 -0.96
N ILE A 92 13.86 7.69 -2.16
CA ILE A 92 14.00 6.36 -2.77
C ILE A 92 15.40 6.21 -3.32
N ASN A 93 16.07 5.12 -2.94
CA ASN A 93 17.31 4.70 -3.57
C ASN A 93 17.00 3.83 -4.81
N GLY A 94 17.38 4.33 -5.97
CA GLY A 94 17.15 3.65 -7.25
C GLY A 94 17.91 2.33 -7.40
N ASP A 95 19.12 2.22 -6.84
CA ASP A 95 19.95 1.01 -6.93
C ASP A 95 19.35 -0.13 -6.11
N VAL A 96 18.86 0.18 -4.90
CA VAL A 96 18.13 -0.78 -4.07
C VAL A 96 16.87 -1.25 -4.81
N SER A 97 16.09 -0.31 -5.36
CA SER A 97 14.89 -0.64 -6.12
C SER A 97 15.19 -1.55 -7.31
N ALA A 98 16.23 -1.23 -8.10
CA ALA A 98 16.65 -2.03 -9.24
C ALA A 98 17.15 -3.43 -8.83
N THR A 99 17.81 -3.54 -7.67
CA THR A 99 18.29 -4.83 -7.15
C THR A 99 17.13 -5.76 -6.81
N PHE A 100 16.12 -5.25 -6.08
CA PHE A 100 14.91 -6.02 -5.75
C PHE A 100 14.14 -6.49 -6.99
N VAL A 101 14.11 -5.65 -8.03
CA VAL A 101 13.52 -6.02 -9.33
C VAL A 101 14.32 -7.13 -10.02
N ALA A 102 15.64 -6.97 -10.11
CA ALA A 102 16.52 -7.92 -10.78
C ALA A 102 16.54 -9.29 -10.09
N ASP A 103 16.42 -9.32 -8.76
CA ASP A 103 16.34 -10.53 -7.96
C ASP A 103 14.94 -11.18 -8.00
N GLY A 104 13.97 -10.54 -8.66
CA GLY A 104 12.61 -11.05 -8.88
C GLY A 104 11.68 -10.94 -7.67
N ASP A 105 12.11 -10.26 -6.62
CA ASP A 105 11.42 -10.15 -5.34
C ASP A 105 9.97 -9.65 -5.49
N TRP A 106 9.77 -8.66 -6.37
CA TRP A 106 8.48 -8.02 -6.64
C TRP A 106 7.35 -9.02 -6.95
N SER A 107 7.68 -10.13 -7.63
CA SER A 107 6.68 -11.09 -8.09
C SER A 107 6.45 -12.23 -7.09
N MET A 108 7.19 -12.31 -5.99
CA MET A 108 7.12 -13.44 -5.07
C MET A 108 5.82 -13.49 -4.25
N SER A 109 5.42 -14.71 -3.89
CA SER A 109 4.16 -14.98 -3.16
C SER A 109 4.31 -14.78 -1.65
N TYR A 110 4.51 -13.53 -1.21
CA TYR A 110 4.68 -13.23 0.22
C TYR A 110 3.39 -13.24 1.05
N HIS A 111 2.24 -13.26 0.40
CA HIS A 111 0.94 -13.31 1.08
C HIS A 111 0.75 -14.57 1.94
N THR A 112 1.45 -15.67 1.66
CA THR A 112 1.36 -16.91 2.47
C THR A 112 1.84 -16.69 3.90
N TYR A 113 2.80 -15.79 4.13
CA TYR A 113 3.23 -15.45 5.49
C TYR A 113 2.13 -14.76 6.31
N VAL A 114 1.17 -14.09 5.66
CA VAL A 114 0.01 -13.54 6.35
C VAL A 114 -0.90 -14.66 6.87
N ALA A 115 -1.04 -15.75 6.11
CA ALA A 115 -1.78 -16.92 6.58
C ALA A 115 -1.09 -17.56 7.79
N ASP A 116 0.23 -17.78 7.71
CA ASP A 116 1.01 -18.31 8.84
C ASP A 116 0.82 -17.45 10.11
N MET A 117 0.88 -16.12 9.97
CA MET A 117 0.63 -15.20 11.10
C MET A 117 -0.78 -15.32 11.67
N LEU A 118 -1.79 -15.48 10.81
CA LEU A 118 -3.18 -15.62 11.23
C LEU A 118 -3.40 -16.95 11.97
N ASP A 119 -2.86 -18.05 11.45
CA ASP A 119 -2.99 -19.38 12.05
C ASP A 119 -2.21 -19.48 13.38
N ASP A 120 -1.13 -18.71 13.53
CA ASP A 120 -0.41 -18.52 14.80
C ASP A 120 -1.13 -17.57 15.80
N GLY A 121 -2.32 -17.06 15.43
CA GLY A 121 -3.14 -16.22 16.30
C GLY A 121 -2.72 -14.75 16.39
N LEU A 122 -1.84 -14.27 15.50
CA LEU A 122 -1.46 -12.86 15.44
C LEU A 122 -2.60 -12.02 14.85
N ARG A 123 -2.80 -10.81 15.39
CA ARG A 123 -3.79 -9.87 14.84
C ARG A 123 -3.23 -9.21 13.59
N VAL A 124 -3.98 -9.27 12.49
CA VAL A 124 -3.61 -8.67 11.21
C VAL A 124 -4.67 -7.66 10.79
N LEU A 125 -4.22 -6.45 10.47
CA LEU A 125 -5.02 -5.38 9.89
C LEU A 125 -4.47 -5.05 8.50
N ILE A 126 -5.30 -5.23 7.47
CA ILE A 126 -5.02 -4.78 6.10
C ILE A 126 -5.98 -3.64 5.79
N TYR A 127 -5.47 -2.48 5.42
CA TYR A 127 -6.30 -1.34 5.03
C TYR A 127 -5.82 -0.72 3.72
N ALA A 128 -6.75 -0.19 2.92
CA ALA A 128 -6.45 0.45 1.66
C ALA A 128 -7.36 1.66 1.42
N GLY A 129 -6.78 2.77 0.97
CA GLY A 129 -7.53 3.93 0.50
C GLY A 129 -8.22 3.64 -0.83
N ASP A 130 -9.45 4.14 -1.00
CA ASP A 130 -10.27 3.81 -2.16
C ASP A 130 -10.01 4.62 -3.44
N ALA A 131 -9.09 5.58 -3.37
CA ALA A 131 -8.62 6.37 -4.51
C ALA A 131 -7.23 5.95 -5.04
N ASP A 132 -6.54 5.02 -4.38
CA ASP A 132 -5.25 4.48 -4.83
C ASP A 132 -5.42 3.54 -6.04
N ILE A 133 -4.58 3.70 -7.06
CA ILE A 133 -4.51 2.79 -8.21
C ILE A 133 -3.42 1.74 -8.01
N MET A 134 -2.24 2.16 -7.52
CA MET A 134 -1.05 1.32 -7.38
C MET A 134 -1.30 0.13 -6.46
N CYS A 135 -1.80 0.38 -5.25
CA CYS A 135 -2.16 -0.64 -4.27
C CYS A 135 -3.68 -0.61 -4.00
N ASN A 136 -4.46 -0.60 -5.08
CA ASN A 136 -5.90 -0.35 -5.01
C ASN A 136 -6.66 -1.27 -4.04
N TRP A 137 -7.75 -0.74 -3.49
CA TRP A 137 -8.58 -1.45 -2.53
C TRP A 137 -9.25 -2.71 -3.09
N GLN A 138 -9.55 -2.77 -4.40
CA GLN A 138 -10.17 -3.94 -5.03
C GLN A 138 -9.23 -5.15 -5.05
N GLY A 139 -7.97 -4.93 -5.41
CA GLY A 139 -6.92 -5.94 -5.35
C GLY A 139 -6.69 -6.40 -3.92
N ASN A 140 -6.61 -5.45 -2.98
CA ASN A 140 -6.49 -5.75 -1.56
C ASN A 140 -7.67 -6.58 -1.02
N ARG A 141 -8.89 -6.25 -1.40
CA ARG A 141 -10.08 -7.04 -1.07
C ARG A 141 -10.04 -8.44 -1.69
N ALA A 142 -9.62 -8.54 -2.94
CA ALA A 142 -9.61 -9.82 -3.66
C ALA A 142 -8.62 -10.81 -3.04
N TRP A 143 -7.38 -10.39 -2.74
CA TRP A 143 -6.39 -11.31 -2.17
C TRP A 143 -6.73 -11.68 -0.73
N THR A 144 -7.24 -10.75 0.09
CA THR A 144 -7.64 -11.04 1.47
C THR A 144 -8.83 -12.02 1.54
N MET A 145 -9.75 -11.99 0.58
CA MET A 145 -10.82 -12.99 0.45
C MET A 145 -10.34 -14.35 -0.08
N ALA A 146 -9.27 -14.37 -0.87
CA ALA A 146 -8.70 -15.58 -1.46
C ALA A 146 -7.68 -16.27 -0.53
N LEU A 147 -7.08 -15.51 0.40
CA LEU A 147 -6.05 -15.96 1.34
C LEU A 147 -6.46 -17.29 1.99
N ASP A 148 -5.53 -18.24 1.98
CA ASP A 148 -5.74 -19.58 2.50
C ASP A 148 -5.22 -19.67 3.92
N TRP A 149 -6.14 -19.67 4.89
CA TRP A 149 -5.88 -19.72 6.33
C TRP A 149 -7.09 -20.35 7.03
N ASP A 150 -6.95 -20.80 8.26
CA ASP A 150 -7.98 -21.61 8.95
C ASP A 150 -9.35 -20.90 9.05
N GLY A 151 -9.34 -19.57 9.20
CA GLY A 151 -10.56 -18.74 9.33
C GLY A 151 -11.17 -18.25 8.01
N LYS A 152 -10.66 -18.66 6.85
CA LYS A 152 -11.09 -18.18 5.52
C LYS A 152 -12.58 -18.28 5.28
N GLU A 153 -13.19 -19.42 5.58
CA GLU A 153 -14.63 -19.62 5.36
C GLU A 153 -15.47 -18.66 6.21
N GLY A 154 -15.08 -18.46 7.47
CA GLY A 154 -15.72 -17.51 8.38
C GLY A 154 -15.56 -16.06 7.92
N PHE A 155 -14.35 -15.68 7.51
CA PHE A 155 -14.07 -14.36 6.96
C PHE A 155 -14.89 -14.09 5.69
N ASN A 156 -15.07 -15.08 4.82
CA ASN A 156 -15.88 -14.92 3.61
C ASN A 156 -17.39 -14.93 3.87
N ALA A 157 -17.83 -15.55 4.95
CA ALA A 157 -19.24 -15.60 5.35
C ALA A 157 -19.71 -14.32 6.06
N VAL A 158 -18.83 -13.57 6.72
CA VAL A 158 -19.21 -12.32 7.41
C VAL A 158 -19.51 -11.18 6.43
N ALA A 159 -20.57 -10.43 6.73
CA ALA A 159 -20.92 -9.23 5.98
C ALA A 159 -19.93 -8.09 6.27
N GLU A 160 -19.70 -7.25 5.27
CA GLU A 160 -19.02 -5.96 5.48
C GLU A 160 -19.91 -5.05 6.33
N ARG A 161 -19.29 -4.24 7.18
CA ARG A 161 -19.97 -3.25 8.03
C ARG A 161 -19.40 -1.86 7.79
N ALA A 162 -20.22 -0.83 7.97
CA ALA A 162 -19.76 0.55 7.92
C ALA A 162 -18.73 0.81 9.04
N LEU A 163 -17.70 1.58 8.70
CA LEU A 163 -16.73 2.14 9.63
C LEU A 163 -17.12 3.59 9.88
N THR A 164 -17.57 3.88 11.09
CA THR A 164 -17.80 5.25 11.54
C THR A 164 -16.77 5.60 12.61
N THR A 165 -16.11 6.73 12.43
CA THR A 165 -15.06 7.22 13.34
C THR A 165 -15.31 8.70 13.69
N HIS A 166 -14.43 9.30 14.47
CA HIS A 166 -14.38 10.71 14.80
C HIS A 166 -12.91 11.12 14.94
N ASP A 167 -12.62 12.43 14.89
CA ASP A 167 -11.27 12.90 15.18
C ASP A 167 -10.95 12.72 16.67
N PRO A 168 -9.99 11.85 17.04
CA PRO A 168 -9.70 11.54 18.44
C PRO A 168 -9.03 12.71 19.18
N LEU A 169 -8.58 13.76 18.47
CA LEU A 169 -7.91 14.93 19.04
C LEU A 169 -8.84 16.14 19.22
N VAL A 170 -10.10 16.04 18.77
CA VAL A 170 -11.07 17.13 18.81
C VAL A 170 -12.26 16.75 19.69
N GLU A 171 -12.44 17.51 20.78
CA GLU A 171 -13.59 17.33 21.67
C GLU A 171 -14.91 17.58 20.91
N ASN A 172 -15.88 16.67 21.05
CA ASN A 172 -17.16 16.70 20.33
C ASN A 172 -17.03 16.68 18.79
N ALA A 173 -15.99 16.05 18.26
CA ALA A 173 -15.84 15.81 16.83
C ALA A 173 -17.08 15.14 16.23
N GLN A 174 -17.44 15.56 15.01
CA GLN A 174 -18.53 14.93 14.27
C GLN A 174 -18.13 13.54 13.81
N ALA A 175 -19.12 12.66 13.71
CA ALA A 175 -18.92 11.33 13.15
C ALA A 175 -18.56 11.43 11.66
N VAL A 176 -17.60 10.61 11.24
CA VAL A 176 -17.11 10.50 9.86
C VAL A 176 -17.46 9.10 9.35
N ASP A 177 -18.13 9.03 8.20
CA ASP A 177 -18.24 7.78 7.43
C ASP A 177 -16.88 7.51 6.78
N ALA A 178 -16.08 6.67 7.43
CA ALA A 178 -14.68 6.46 7.11
C ALA A 178 -14.45 5.30 6.15
N GLY A 179 -15.44 4.46 5.90
CA GLY A 179 -15.25 3.31 5.04
C GLY A 179 -16.15 2.13 5.35
N VAL A 180 -15.72 0.97 4.86
CA VAL A 180 -16.31 -0.32 5.20
C VAL A 180 -15.22 -1.28 5.63
N LEU A 181 -15.57 -2.17 6.55
CA LEU A 181 -14.64 -3.15 7.07
C LEU A 181 -15.26 -4.52 7.20
N ARG A 182 -14.39 -5.51 7.25
CA ARG A 182 -14.71 -6.90 7.50
C ARG A 182 -13.74 -7.42 8.55
N THR A 183 -14.29 -7.98 9.62
CA THR A 183 -13.50 -8.61 10.68
C THR A 183 -14.03 -10.00 10.94
N TYR A 184 -13.14 -10.97 10.98
CA TYR A 184 -13.41 -12.32 11.49
C TYR A 184 -12.20 -12.76 12.32
N GLU A 185 -12.46 -13.11 13.58
CA GLU A 185 -11.42 -13.47 14.54
C GLU A 185 -10.29 -12.43 14.60
N ASN A 186 -9.05 -12.84 14.31
CA ASN A 186 -7.85 -12.02 14.33
C ASN A 186 -7.54 -11.30 13.00
N PHE A 187 -8.41 -11.42 11.99
CA PHE A 187 -8.20 -10.77 10.69
C PHE A 187 -9.19 -9.64 10.43
N THR A 188 -8.68 -8.45 10.11
CA THR A 188 -9.50 -7.30 9.67
C THR A 188 -9.00 -6.74 8.34
N TYR A 189 -9.94 -6.58 7.39
CA TYR A 189 -9.74 -5.80 6.17
C TYR A 189 -10.59 -4.52 6.23
N VAL A 190 -10.02 -3.39 5.82
CA VAL A 190 -10.69 -2.09 5.77
C VAL A 190 -10.49 -1.44 4.40
N ARG A 191 -11.58 -1.04 3.77
CA ARG A 191 -11.58 -0.05 2.69
C ARG A 191 -11.86 1.31 3.29
N LEU A 192 -10.92 2.24 3.16
CA LEU A 192 -11.06 3.60 3.66
C LEU A 192 -11.51 4.53 2.55
N PHE A 193 -12.54 5.32 2.83
CA PHE A 193 -13.09 6.27 1.85
C PHE A 193 -12.25 7.54 1.78
N ASN A 194 -12.23 8.13 0.58
CA ASN A 194 -11.64 9.43 0.32
C ASN A 194 -10.13 9.53 0.60
N ALA A 195 -9.43 8.40 0.52
CA ALA A 195 -7.98 8.31 0.73
C ALA A 195 -7.29 7.62 -0.47
N GLY A 196 -6.12 8.11 -0.84
CA GLY A 196 -5.21 7.49 -1.80
C GLY A 196 -4.24 6.53 -1.12
N HIS A 197 -3.02 6.46 -1.66
CA HIS A 197 -1.96 5.54 -1.25
C HIS A 197 -1.49 5.80 0.19
N MET A 198 -1.30 7.06 0.54
CA MET A 198 -0.87 7.49 1.86
C MET A 198 -2.10 7.89 2.68
N VAL A 199 -2.88 6.91 3.13
CA VAL A 199 -4.10 7.14 3.92
C VAL A 199 -3.91 8.17 5.05
N PRO A 200 -2.83 8.17 5.85
CA PRO A 200 -2.64 9.18 6.90
C PRO A 200 -2.47 10.61 6.36
N MET A 201 -1.99 10.78 5.13
CA MET A 201 -1.90 12.09 4.47
C MET A 201 -3.29 12.62 4.09
N ASP A 202 -4.15 11.75 3.56
CA ASP A 202 -5.48 12.15 3.06
C ASP A 202 -6.57 12.19 4.15
N GLN A 203 -6.48 11.27 5.12
CA GLN A 203 -7.46 11.08 6.18
C GLN A 203 -6.76 10.87 7.54
N PRO A 204 -6.02 11.88 8.05
CA PRO A 204 -5.20 11.75 9.27
C PRO A 204 -6.00 11.32 10.50
N ALA A 205 -7.14 11.97 10.77
CA ALA A 205 -8.01 11.65 11.89
C ALA A 205 -8.53 10.20 11.84
N VAL A 206 -9.00 9.76 10.67
CA VAL A 206 -9.49 8.39 10.45
C VAL A 206 -8.37 7.37 10.66
N SER A 207 -7.19 7.63 10.09
CA SER A 207 -6.04 6.73 10.21
C SER A 207 -5.55 6.60 11.65
N LEU A 208 -5.60 7.70 12.42
CA LEU A 208 -5.18 7.73 13.82
C LEU A 208 -6.14 6.93 14.70
N ASP A 209 -7.46 7.12 14.56
CA ASP A 209 -8.46 6.32 15.29
C ASP A 209 -8.35 4.83 14.94
N LEU A 210 -8.23 4.50 13.65
CA LEU A 210 -8.07 3.12 13.18
C LEU A 210 -6.84 2.45 13.84
N LEU A 211 -5.70 3.12 13.81
CA LEU A 211 -4.45 2.58 14.36
C LEU A 211 -4.50 2.49 15.88
N ASN A 212 -5.05 3.49 16.57
CA ASN A 212 -5.21 3.48 18.02
C ASN A 212 -6.07 2.28 18.46
N LYS A 213 -7.23 2.07 17.83
CA LYS A 213 -8.10 0.93 18.13
C LYS A 213 -7.41 -0.40 17.89
N PHE A 214 -6.71 -0.54 16.76
CA PHE A 214 -5.96 -1.77 16.48
C PHE A 214 -4.88 -2.02 17.54
N LEU A 215 -4.05 -1.04 17.86
CA LEU A 215 -2.97 -1.18 18.83
C LEU A 215 -3.49 -1.44 20.25
N ALA A 216 -4.57 -0.78 20.66
CA ALA A 216 -5.20 -0.95 21.97
C ALA A 216 -6.07 -2.23 22.07
N ASN A 217 -6.25 -2.96 20.97
CA ASN A 217 -7.16 -4.10 20.89
C ASN A 217 -8.62 -3.74 21.21
N GLU A 218 -9.03 -2.59 20.71
CA GLU A 218 -10.40 -2.12 20.79
C GLU A 218 -11.19 -2.47 19.51
N PRO A 219 -12.51 -2.64 19.59
CA PRO A 219 -13.34 -2.82 18.42
C PRO A 219 -13.29 -1.62 17.47
N PHE A 220 -13.27 -1.89 16.16
CA PHE A 220 -13.34 -0.86 15.11
C PHE A 220 -14.70 -0.16 15.05
#